data_AF-S6UNZ4-F1
#
_entry.id   AF-S6UNZ4-F1
#
_cell.length_a   1.000
_cell.length_b   1.000
_cell.length_c   1.000
_cell.angle_alpha   90.00
_cell.angle_beta   90.00
_cell.angle_gamma   90.00
#
_symmetry.space_group_name_H-M   'P 1'
#
loop_
_entity.id
_entity.type
_entity.pdbx_description
1 polymer ?
#
loop_
_entity_poly.entity_id
_entity_poly.type
_entity_poly.pdbx_seq_one_letter_code
_entity_poly.pdbx_strand_id
1 'polypeptide(L)' 'MRMRALVTVVGLLLMALAVEAVAATQVRSVRLWRAPDNTRLVFDLSGPVQHSVFTLTSPDRLVIDINGATLGGPLNVS' A
#
# COMPACT_ATOMS: atom_id res chain seq x y z
N MET A 1 22.40 -35.36 -23.01
CA MET A 1 22.78 -34.43 -21.91
C MET A 1 22.55 -32.97 -22.26
N ARG A 2 22.94 -32.47 -23.44
CA ARG A 2 22.78 -31.06 -23.87
C ARG A 2 21.32 -30.53 -23.87
N MET A 3 20.37 -31.33 -24.35
CA MET A 3 18.95 -30.93 -24.38
C MET A 3 18.34 -30.72 -22.98
N ARG A 4 18.75 -31.53 -22.00
CA ARG A 4 18.26 -31.43 -20.62
C ARG A 4 18.75 -30.15 -19.95
N ALA A 5 20.00 -29.77 -20.22
CA ALA A 5 20.59 -28.52 -19.74
C ALA A 5 19.91 -27.28 -20.36
N LEU A 6 19.55 -27.33 -21.65
CA LEU A 6 18.83 -26.24 -22.31
C LEU A 6 17.44 -26.03 -21.68
N VAL A 7 16.69 -27.11 -21.45
CA VAL A 7 15.35 -27.05 -20.86
C VAL A 7 15.38 -26.50 -19.44
N THR A 8 16.36 -26.88 -18.61
CA THR A 8 16.49 -26.32 -17.26
C THR A 8 16.88 -24.85 -17.26
N VAL A 9 17.76 -24.42 -18.17
CA VAL A 9 18.13 -23.00 -18.28
C VAL A 9 16.93 -22.16 -18.72
N VAL A 10 16.18 -22.62 -19.73
CA VAL A 10 14.97 -21.93 -20.20
C VAL A 10 13.90 -21.90 -19.10
N GLY A 11 13.70 -23.01 -18.38
CA GLY A 11 12.76 -23.07 -17.25
C GLY A 11 13.13 -22.10 -16.11
N LEU A 12 14.41 -22.00 -15.76
CA LEU A 12 14.90 -21.02 -14.78
C LEU A 12 14.72 -19.58 -15.27
N LEU A 13 14.95 -19.32 -16.55
CA LEU A 13 14.75 -17.99 -17.14
C LEU A 13 13.28 -17.57 -17.10
N LEU A 14 12.37 -18.50 -17.43
CA LEU A 14 10.91 -18.26 -17.38
C LEU A 14 10.42 -18.02 -15.95
N MET A 15 10.95 -18.74 -14.96
CA MET A 15 10.66 -18.51 -13.55
C MET A 15 11.15 -17.14 -13.07
N ALA A 16 12.31 -16.68 -13.53
CA ALA A 16 12.82 -15.35 -13.18
C ALA A 16 11.96 -14.22 -13.76
N LEU A 17 11.34 -14.44 -14.92
CA LEU A 17 10.43 -13.47 -15.56
C LEU A 17 9.03 -13.43 -14.92
N ALA A 18 8.65 -14.45 -14.16
CA ALA A 18 7.36 -14.54 -13.48
C ALA A 18 7.34 -13.86 -12.10
N VAL A 19 8.46 -13.28 -11.65
CA VAL A 19 8.52 -12.54 -10.39
C VAL A 19 7.83 -11.19 -10.58
N GLU A 20 6.63 -11.05 -10.03
CA GLU A 20 6.01 -9.73 -9.89
C GLU A 20 6.75 -8.91 -8.83
N ALA A 21 7.00 -7.64 -9.14
CA ALA A 21 7.61 -6.72 -8.18
C ALA A 21 6.62 -6.44 -7.03
N VAL A 22 6.92 -6.96 -5.84
CA VAL A 22 6.14 -6.65 -4.63
C VAL A 22 6.64 -5.32 -4.07
N ALA A 23 5.96 -4.24 -4.41
CA ALA A 23 6.16 -2.93 -3.79
C ALA A 23 5.15 -2.72 -2.66
N ALA A 24 5.58 -2.15 -1.53
CA ALA A 24 4.66 -1.71 -0.50
C ALA A 24 3.72 -0.65 -1.07
N THR A 25 2.44 -0.70 -0.69
CA THR A 25 1.47 0.33 -1.07
C THR A 25 1.92 1.67 -0.48
N GLN A 26 1.85 2.75 -1.25
CA GLN A 26 2.21 4.07 -0.77
C GLN A 26 0.97 4.89 -0.46
N VAL A 27 0.99 5.55 0.71
CA VAL A 27 0.10 6.68 1.01
C VAL A 27 0.71 7.92 0.37
N ARG A 28 0.07 8.42 -0.69
CA ARG A 28 0.59 9.53 -1.51
C ARG A 28 0.18 10.90 -0.98
N SER A 29 -1.06 11.02 -0.55
CA SER A 29 -1.61 12.28 -0.03
C SER A 29 -2.83 12.04 0.85
N VAL A 30 -3.21 13.09 1.60
CA VAL A 30 -4.44 13.12 2.40
C VAL A 30 -5.21 14.39 2.02
N ARG A 31 -6.51 14.24 1.77
CA ARG A 31 -7.42 15.35 1.52
C ARG A 31 -8.43 15.46 2.64
N LEU A 32 -8.67 16.69 3.10
CA LEU A 32 -9.57 16.98 4.19
C LEU A 32 -10.70 17.90 3.74
N TRP A 33 -11.93 17.42 3.85
CA TRP A 33 -13.12 18.20 3.54
C TRP A 33 -13.91 18.36 4.83
N ARG A 34 -14.17 19.61 5.22
CA ARG A 34 -15.00 19.94 6.37
C ARG A 34 -16.36 20.43 5.88
N ALA A 35 -17.41 19.70 6.24
CA ALA A 35 -18.79 20.12 6.10
C ALA A 35 -19.35 20.50 7.49
N PRO A 36 -20.50 21.19 7.56
CA PRO A 36 -21.11 21.56 8.84
C PRO A 36 -21.45 20.35 9.73
N ASP A 37 -21.75 19.20 9.13
CA ASP A 37 -22.26 17.98 9.77
C ASP A 37 -21.23 16.85 9.82
N ASN A 38 -20.20 16.88 8.96
CA ASN A 38 -19.20 15.83 8.88
C ASN A 38 -17.83 16.34 8.44
N THR A 39 -16.81 15.53 8.71
CA THR A 39 -15.47 15.72 8.15
C THR A 39 -15.10 14.49 7.35
N ARG A 40 -14.70 14.68 6.10
CA ARG A 40 -14.27 13.60 5.20
C ARG A 40 -12.76 13.66 5.02
N LEU A 41 -12.11 12.56 5.38
CA LEU A 41 -10.69 12.29 5.12
C LEU A 41 -10.57 11.28 3.98
N VAL A 42 -9.78 11.61 2.97
CA VAL A 42 -9.52 10.72 1.82
C VAL A 42 -8.02 10.49 1.70
N PHE A 43 -7.60 9.23 1.80
CA PHE A 43 -6.22 8.78 1.57
C PHE A 43 -6.07 8.34 0.11
N ASP A 44 -5.05 8.87 -0.57
CA ASP A 44 -4.68 8.44 -1.92
C ASP A 44 -3.63 7.33 -1.83
N LEU A 45 -3.99 6.13 -2.29
CA LEU A 45 -3.19 4.91 -2.14
C LEU A 45 -2.77 4.37 -3.50
N SER A 46 -1.52 3.91 -3.61
CA SER A 46 -1.01 3.30 -4.85
C SER A 46 -1.47 1.86 -5.09
N GLY A 47 -2.18 1.26 -4.13
CA GLY A 47 -2.53 -0.15 -4.13
C GLY A 47 -3.50 -0.50 -3.00
N PRO A 48 -3.95 -1.76 -2.91
CA PRO A 48 -4.85 -2.21 -1.86
C PRO A 48 -4.15 -2.24 -0.50
N VAL A 49 -4.94 -2.07 0.56
CA VAL A 49 -4.51 -2.12 1.96
C VAL A 49 -5.60 -2.77 2.82
N GLN A 50 -5.20 -3.29 3.98
CA GLN A 50 -6.14 -3.61 5.06
C GLN A 50 -6.07 -2.47 6.08
N HIS A 51 -7.23 -2.02 6.56
CA HIS A 51 -7.28 -0.93 7.53
C HIS A 51 -8.24 -1.24 8.68
N SER A 52 -8.00 -0.61 9.82
CA SER A 52 -8.92 -0.61 10.96
C SER A 52 -9.13 0.83 11.44
N VAL A 53 -10.30 1.06 12.05
CA VAL A 53 -10.69 2.37 12.58
C VAL A 53 -11.19 2.20 13.99
N PHE A 54 -10.63 2.97 14.92
CA PHE A 54 -11.01 2.95 16.32
C PHE A 54 -10.74 4.29 16.99
N THR A 55 -11.28 4.47 18.19
CA THR A 55 -11.11 5.70 18.97
C THR A 55 -10.26 5.44 20.20
N LEU A 56 -9.47 6.45 20.58
CA LEU A 56 -8.77 6.52 21.86
C LEU A 56 -9.39 7.65 22.67
N THR A 57 -9.34 7.51 24.00
CA THR A 57 -9.73 8.55 24.95
C THR A 57 -8.49 9.10 25.65
N SER A 58 -8.63 10.27 26.27
CA SER A 58 -7.56 10.92 27.06
C SER A 58 -6.25 11.22 26.28
N PRO A 59 -6.27 12.07 25.23
CA PRO A 59 -7.39 12.82 24.68
C PRO A 59 -8.16 12.03 23.59
N ASP A 60 -9.34 12.53 23.23
CA ASP A 60 -10.16 11.95 22.17
C ASP A 60 -9.43 11.98 20.82
N ARG A 61 -9.19 10.81 20.26
CA ARG A 61 -8.51 10.64 18.96
C ARG A 61 -9.22 9.58 18.14
N LEU A 62 -9.38 9.86 16.85
CA LEU A 62 -9.70 8.84 15.85
C LEU A 62 -8.40 8.30 15.28
N VAL A 63 -8.19 6.99 15.35
CA VAL A 63 -7.02 6.30 14.81
C VAL A 63 -7.47 5.46 13.62
N ILE A 64 -6.69 5.55 12.54
CA ILE A 64 -6.89 4.81 11.30
C ILE A 64 -5.58 4.09 11.03
N ASP A 65 -5.53 2.80 11.31
CA ASP A 65 -4.36 1.98 11.03
C ASP A 65 -4.44 1.47 9.59
N ILE A 66 -3.35 1.64 8.83
CA ILE A 66 -3.24 1.20 7.44
C ILE A 66 -2.08 0.20 7.34
N ASN A 67 -2.42 -1.07 7.16
CA ASN A 67 -1.43 -2.15 7.12
C ASN A 67 -0.90 -2.38 5.71
N GLY A 68 0.38 -2.73 5.62
CA GLY A 68 1.06 -3.01 4.34
C GLY A 68 1.33 -1.77 3.50
N ALA A 69 1.24 -0.57 4.11
CA ALA A 69 1.50 0.69 3.44
C ALA A 69 2.65 1.47 4.08
N THR A 70 3.34 2.26 3.27
CA THR A 70 4.38 3.21 3.68
C THR A 70 4.00 4.62 3.24
N LEU A 71 4.57 5.64 3.89
CA LEU A 71 4.42 7.01 3.43
C LEU A 71 5.30 7.23 2.20
N GLY A 72 4.72 7.70 1.09
CA GLY A 72 5.46 8.02 -0.13
C GLY A 72 6.30 9.31 -0.03
N GLY A 73 6.17 10.05 1.08
CA GLY A 73 6.84 11.31 1.37
C GLY A 73 6.18 12.01 2.56
N PRO A 74 6.54 13.29 2.84
CA PRO A 74 5.84 14.10 3.82
C PRO A 74 4.34 14.18 3.50
N LEU A 75 3.49 13.92 4.48
CA LEU A 75 2.04 13.99 4.31
C LEU A 75 1.59 15.44 4.25
N ASN A 76 1.30 15.91 3.04
CA ASN A 76 0.62 17.17 2.83
C ASN A 76 -0.89 16.95 2.96
N VAL A 77 -1.53 17.74 3.83
CA VAL A 77 -2.99 17.76 3.96
C VAL A 77 -3.50 18.95 3.15
N SER A 78 -4.28 18.65 2.12
CA SER A 78 -4.96 19.65 1.27
C SER A 78 -6.38 19.89 1.72
#